data_AF-L8Y3C6-F1
#
_entry.id   AF-L8Y3C6-F1
#
_cell.length_a   1.000
_cell.length_b   1.000
_cell.length_c   1.000
_cell.angle_alpha   90.00
_cell.angle_beta   90.00
_cell.angle_gamma   90.00
#
_symmetry.space_group_name_H-M   'P 1'
#
loop_
_entity.id
_entity.type
_entity.pdbx_description
1 polymer ?
#
loop_
_entity_poly.entity_id
_entity_poly.type
_entity_poly.pdbx_seq_one_letter_code
_entity_poly.pdbx_strand_id
1 'polypeptide(L)'
;MEETEELCLQREQREELERLNQVLEAEKQQFEEVVQELRMEQEQIKRELELTARCLKGVEQEKKELRHFTESLQQTLEELSIEKKKTLEMLEENESQLQTLADQSEQPSPSGSLHSNLRQIEEKMQQLLEEKLLAEKRMKENEERSRALEEEREFYSSQSQALQNSLQELTAEKQQAERELKAEVKVRMDLERRLREAEGALRSLEQGLNSKVRNKEKEERMRADVSHLKRFFEECIRNAELEAKMPVIMKNSVYIHKAATRRIKSCRFHRRRSSTSWNDRRAGGGSAVQNGEQGRPVGAARPLVEGGHPQPGPASAVKPSQSFMTSQLEANNMEELKEVAKRLSRDQRFRESIYHIMATQPGAPSALPRGGK
;
A
#
# COMPACT_ATOMS: atom_id res chain seq x y z
N MET A 1 58.04 -38.20 -14.27
CA MET A 1 57.43 -37.43 -13.17
C MET A 1 56.51 -36.34 -13.70
N GLU A 2 56.77 -35.75 -14.86
CA GLU A 2 55.88 -34.72 -15.46
C GLU A 2 54.53 -35.31 -15.95
N GLU A 3 54.51 -36.50 -16.58
CA GLU A 3 53.28 -37.15 -17.05
C GLU A 3 52.26 -37.43 -15.93
N THR A 4 52.72 -37.63 -14.69
CA THR A 4 51.84 -37.87 -13.54
C THR A 4 51.22 -36.58 -12.99
N GLU A 5 51.90 -35.44 -13.15
CA GLU A 5 51.40 -34.13 -12.72
C GLU A 5 50.36 -33.60 -13.72
N GLU A 6 50.57 -33.82 -15.03
CA GLU A 6 49.60 -33.48 -16.07
C GLU A 6 48.28 -34.26 -15.92
N LEU A 7 48.34 -35.56 -15.58
CA LEU A 7 47.16 -36.37 -15.31
C LEU A 7 46.42 -35.94 -14.04
N CYS A 8 47.14 -35.47 -13.02
CA CYS A 8 46.53 -34.88 -11.82
C CYS A 8 45.78 -33.58 -12.14
N LEU A 9 46.39 -32.67 -12.90
CA LEU A 9 45.76 -31.41 -13.30
C LEU A 9 44.51 -31.63 -14.17
N GLN A 10 44.56 -32.60 -15.10
CA GLN A 10 43.38 -32.95 -15.91
C GLN A 10 42.24 -33.53 -15.07
N ARG A 11 42.57 -34.31 -14.03
CA ARG A 11 41.57 -34.85 -13.11
C ARG A 11 40.93 -33.74 -12.27
N GLU A 12 41.73 -32.82 -11.75
CA GLU A 12 41.24 -31.67 -10.99
C GLU A 12 40.31 -30.78 -11.84
N GLN A 13 40.70 -30.47 -13.08
CA GLN A 13 39.87 -29.73 -14.03
C GLN A 13 38.55 -30.45 -14.34
N ARG A 14 38.58 -31.78 -14.48
CA ARG A 14 37.37 -32.57 -14.71
C ARG A 14 36.45 -32.55 -13.49
N GLU A 15 36.99 -32.67 -12.28
CA GLU A 15 36.22 -32.60 -11.04
C GLU A 15 35.62 -31.21 -10.83
N GLU A 16 36.32 -30.14 -11.19
CA GLU A 16 35.80 -28.76 -11.18
C GLU A 16 34.67 -28.55 -12.19
N LEU A 17 34.82 -29.08 -13.41
CA LEU A 17 33.76 -29.03 -14.42
C LEU A 17 32.51 -29.81 -13.98
N GLU A 18 32.69 -30.98 -13.37
CA GLU A 18 31.57 -31.76 -12.82
C GLU A 18 30.85 -31.00 -11.69
N ARG A 19 31.60 -30.33 -10.79
CA ARG A 19 31.00 -29.46 -9.76
C ARG A 19 30.25 -28.27 -10.35
N LEU A 20 30.84 -27.60 -11.34
CA LEU A 20 30.21 -26.46 -12.01
C LEU A 20 28.93 -26.88 -12.72
N ASN A 21 28.94 -28.04 -13.39
CA ASN A 21 27.78 -28.56 -14.07
C ASN A 21 26.63 -28.89 -13.10
N GLN A 22 26.95 -29.46 -11.93
CA GLN A 22 25.96 -29.69 -10.86
C GLN A 22 25.34 -28.39 -10.33
N VAL A 23 26.14 -27.34 -10.14
CA VAL A 23 25.64 -26.02 -9.71
C VAL A 23 24.74 -25.42 -10.79
N LEU A 24 25.13 -25.48 -12.06
CA LEU A 24 24.32 -24.99 -13.17
C LEU A 24 23.01 -25.76 -13.33
N GLU A 25 23.01 -27.07 -13.14
CA GLU A 25 21.79 -27.88 -13.14
C GLU A 25 20.85 -27.51 -11.98
N ALA A 26 21.40 -27.27 -10.79
CA ALA A 26 20.62 -26.84 -9.63
C ALA A 26 20.03 -25.43 -9.84
N GLU A 27 20.82 -24.47 -10.34
CA GLU A 27 20.34 -23.14 -10.67
C GLU A 27 19.27 -23.17 -11.77
N LYS A 28 19.47 -23.99 -12.81
CA LYS A 28 18.47 -24.19 -13.86
C LYS A 28 17.15 -24.70 -13.29
N GLN A 29 17.19 -25.69 -12.38
CA GLN A 29 15.99 -26.20 -11.72
C GLN A 29 15.28 -25.11 -10.91
N GLN A 30 16.02 -24.31 -10.14
CA GLN A 30 15.46 -23.18 -9.40
C GLN A 30 14.80 -22.14 -10.32
N PHE A 31 15.41 -21.82 -11.45
CA PHE A 31 14.81 -20.94 -12.45
C PHE A 31 13.53 -21.54 -13.06
N GLU A 32 13.53 -22.84 -13.34
CA GLU A 32 12.34 -23.53 -13.86
C GLU A 32 11.18 -23.52 -12.85
N GLU A 33 11.45 -23.70 -11.56
CA GLU A 33 10.46 -23.60 -10.48
C GLU A 33 9.86 -22.19 -10.40
N VAL A 34 10.69 -21.16 -10.32
CA VAL A 34 10.22 -19.76 -10.25
C VAL A 34 9.40 -19.38 -11.50
N VAL A 35 9.80 -19.85 -12.68
CA VAL A 35 9.03 -19.61 -13.91
C VAL A 35 7.68 -20.31 -13.86
N GLN A 36 7.58 -21.51 -13.27
CA GLN A 36 6.30 -22.20 -13.09
C GLN A 36 5.41 -21.46 -12.09
N GLU A 37 5.95 -21.02 -10.95
CA GLU A 37 5.22 -20.23 -9.95
C GLU A 37 4.66 -18.94 -10.56
N LEU A 38 5.50 -18.17 -11.26
CA LEU A 38 5.08 -16.93 -11.93
C LEU A 38 3.98 -17.17 -12.98
N ARG A 39 4.02 -18.30 -13.70
CA ARG A 39 2.95 -18.67 -14.65
C ARG A 39 1.64 -18.99 -13.93
N MET A 40 1.71 -19.69 -12.79
CA MET A 40 0.52 -20.01 -12.00
C MET A 40 -0.10 -18.74 -11.40
N GLU A 41 0.72 -17.83 -10.88
CA GLU A 41 0.27 -16.52 -10.39
C GLU A 41 -0.35 -15.68 -11.50
N GLN A 42 0.27 -15.63 -12.69
CA GLN A 42 -0.27 -14.93 -13.85
C GLN A 42 -1.67 -15.44 -14.23
N GLU A 43 -1.85 -16.76 -14.28
CA GLU A 43 -3.15 -17.36 -14.58
C GLU A 43 -4.19 -17.12 -13.48
N GLN A 44 -3.77 -17.09 -12.21
CA GLN A 44 -4.65 -16.73 -11.10
C GLN A 44 -5.11 -15.26 -11.20
N ILE A 45 -4.18 -14.32 -11.39
CA ILE A 45 -4.49 -12.89 -11.54
C ILE A 45 -5.45 -12.68 -12.72
N LYS A 46 -5.24 -13.38 -13.84
CA LYS A 46 -6.12 -13.30 -15.00
C LYS A 46 -7.56 -13.73 -14.65
N ARG A 47 -7.74 -14.83 -13.91
CA ARG A 47 -9.08 -15.28 -13.46
C ARG A 47 -9.73 -14.27 -12.52
N GLU A 48 -8.98 -13.73 -11.57
CA GLU A 48 -9.49 -12.72 -10.62
C GLU A 48 -9.90 -11.41 -11.33
N LEU A 49 -9.13 -10.97 -12.32
CA LEU A 49 -9.49 -9.84 -13.17
C LEU A 49 -10.77 -10.11 -13.98
N GLU A 50 -10.92 -11.30 -14.55
CA GLU A 50 -12.14 -11.69 -15.27
C GLU A 50 -13.36 -11.71 -14.36
N LEU A 51 -13.23 -12.21 -13.12
CA LEU A 51 -14.31 -12.18 -12.13
C LEU A 51 -14.67 -10.76 -11.74
N THR A 52 -13.68 -9.91 -11.46
CA THR A 52 -13.88 -8.50 -11.13
C THR A 52 -14.60 -7.76 -12.24
N ALA A 53 -14.19 -7.99 -13.50
CA ALA A 53 -14.84 -7.40 -14.67
C ALA A 53 -16.31 -7.83 -14.82
N ARG A 54 -16.63 -9.09 -14.49
CA ARG A 54 -18.02 -9.59 -14.48
C ARG A 54 -18.84 -8.93 -13.36
N CYS A 55 -18.30 -8.83 -12.14
CA CYS A 55 -18.96 -8.16 -11.03
C CYS A 55 -19.25 -6.69 -11.34
N LEU A 56 -18.28 -5.96 -11.91
CA LEU A 56 -18.45 -4.56 -12.31
C LEU A 56 -19.59 -4.38 -13.33
N LYS A 57 -19.70 -5.29 -14.31
CA LYS A 57 -20.82 -5.28 -15.27
C LYS A 57 -22.17 -5.51 -14.58
N GLY A 58 -22.22 -6.40 -13.58
CA GLY A 58 -23.42 -6.62 -12.77
C GLY A 58 -23.85 -5.36 -12.02
N VAL A 59 -22.91 -4.70 -11.33
CA VAL A 59 -23.17 -3.44 -10.62
C VAL A 59 -23.62 -2.32 -11.57
N GLU A 60 -23.04 -2.25 -12.78
CA GLU A 60 -23.48 -1.26 -13.77
C GLU A 60 -24.93 -1.51 -14.23
N GLN A 61 -25.33 -2.77 -14.34
CA GLN A 61 -26.69 -3.17 -14.68
C GLN A 61 -27.67 -2.84 -13.56
N GLU A 62 -27.36 -3.21 -12.32
CA GLU A 62 -28.16 -2.87 -11.13
C GLU A 62 -28.34 -1.35 -10.98
N LYS A 63 -27.28 -0.58 -11.27
CA LYS A 63 -27.36 0.89 -11.29
C LYS A 63 -28.33 1.42 -12.35
N LYS A 64 -28.39 0.80 -13.53
CA LYS A 64 -29.36 1.18 -14.59
C LYS A 64 -30.79 0.86 -14.14
N GLU A 65 -31.00 -0.31 -13.56
CA GLU A 65 -32.31 -0.74 -13.04
C GLU A 65 -32.79 0.15 -11.90
N LEU A 66 -31.89 0.49 -10.96
CA LEU A 66 -32.21 1.40 -9.86
C LEU A 66 -32.57 2.80 -10.35
N ARG A 67 -31.89 3.30 -11.39
CA ARG A 67 -32.24 4.58 -12.03
C ARG A 67 -33.62 4.53 -12.65
N HIS A 68 -33.93 3.51 -13.43
CA HIS A 68 -35.27 3.33 -14.01
C HIS A 68 -36.36 3.23 -12.94
N PHE A 69 -36.10 2.50 -11.85
CA PHE A 69 -37.02 2.42 -10.72
C PHE A 69 -37.22 3.78 -10.03
N THR A 70 -36.14 4.53 -9.84
CA THR A 70 -36.17 5.88 -9.25
C THR A 70 -36.97 6.84 -10.14
N GLU A 71 -36.75 6.81 -11.45
CA GLU A 71 -37.49 7.61 -12.43
C GLU A 71 -38.99 7.29 -12.41
N SER A 72 -39.35 6.00 -12.35
CA SER A 72 -40.75 5.57 -12.24
C SER A 72 -41.41 6.00 -10.92
N LEU A 73 -40.69 5.89 -9.80
CA LEU A 73 -41.18 6.36 -8.52
C LEU A 73 -41.37 7.89 -8.51
N GLN A 74 -40.47 8.63 -9.15
CA GLN A 74 -40.58 10.08 -9.29
C GLN A 74 -41.81 10.47 -10.12
N GLN A 75 -42.08 9.78 -11.23
CA GLN A 75 -43.28 9.99 -12.05
C GLN A 75 -44.56 9.72 -11.27
N THR A 76 -44.65 8.59 -10.56
CA THR A 76 -45.85 8.26 -9.76
C THR A 76 -46.09 9.25 -8.61
N LEU A 77 -45.02 9.76 -7.98
CA LEU A 77 -45.14 10.84 -6.99
C LEU A 77 -45.63 12.15 -7.61
N GLU A 78 -45.15 12.50 -8.80
CA GLU A 78 -45.59 13.69 -9.53
C GLU A 78 -47.07 13.59 -9.89
N GLU A 79 -47.51 12.46 -10.44
CA GLU A 79 -48.92 12.15 -10.74
C GLU A 79 -49.80 12.27 -9.48
N LEU A 80 -49.40 11.65 -8.36
CA LEU A 80 -50.11 11.76 -7.09
C LEU A 80 -50.18 13.20 -6.57
N SER A 81 -49.13 13.99 -6.77
CA SER A 81 -49.10 15.40 -6.36
C SER A 81 -50.10 16.23 -7.18
N ILE A 82 -50.20 15.97 -8.48
CA ILE A 82 -51.14 16.61 -9.40
C ILE A 82 -52.57 16.22 -9.00
N GLU A 83 -52.83 14.93 -8.78
CA GLU A 83 -54.16 14.46 -8.37
C GLU A 83 -54.58 15.05 -7.02
N LYS A 84 -53.66 15.10 -6.04
CA LYS A 84 -53.89 15.75 -4.75
C LYS A 84 -54.27 17.23 -4.92
N LYS A 85 -53.54 17.96 -5.76
CA LYS A 85 -53.82 19.39 -6.02
C LYS A 85 -55.20 19.57 -6.63
N LYS A 86 -55.55 18.77 -7.65
CA LYS A 86 -56.86 18.77 -8.29
C LYS A 86 -57.99 18.45 -7.29
N THR A 87 -57.76 17.51 -6.39
CA THR A 87 -58.73 17.14 -5.34
C THR A 87 -58.97 18.29 -4.35
N LEU A 88 -57.90 19.00 -3.97
CA LEU A 88 -57.99 20.19 -3.10
C LEU A 88 -58.74 21.33 -3.79
N GLU A 89 -58.46 21.61 -5.07
CA GLU A 89 -59.19 22.62 -5.85
C GLU A 89 -60.70 22.33 -5.91
N MET A 90 -61.09 21.06 -6.18
CA MET A 90 -62.51 20.67 -6.14
C MET A 90 -63.14 20.83 -4.75
N LEU A 91 -62.40 20.57 -3.67
CA LEU A 91 -62.90 20.73 -2.30
C LEU A 91 -63.07 22.21 -1.94
N GLU A 92 -62.16 23.09 -2.37
CA GLU A 92 -62.25 24.54 -2.18
C GLU A 92 -63.43 25.15 -2.96
N GLU A 93 -63.70 24.65 -4.18
CA GLU A 93 -64.89 24.99 -4.95
C GLU A 93 -66.18 24.52 -4.24
N ASN A 94 -66.20 23.30 -3.70
CA ASN A 94 -67.33 22.77 -2.93
C ASN A 94 -67.52 23.53 -1.61
N GLU A 95 -66.45 23.92 -0.93
CA GLU A 95 -66.50 24.74 0.28
C GLU A 95 -67.04 26.13 -0.04
N SER A 96 -66.65 26.73 -1.17
CA SER A 96 -67.21 28.00 -1.67
C SER A 96 -68.70 27.89 -2.02
N GLN A 97 -69.15 26.74 -2.54
CA GLN A 97 -70.56 26.42 -2.78
C GLN A 97 -71.34 26.14 -1.48
N LEU A 98 -70.69 25.57 -0.46
CA LEU A 98 -71.26 25.38 0.88
C LEU A 98 -71.30 26.68 1.67
N GLN A 99 -70.34 27.59 1.49
CA GLN A 99 -70.33 28.92 2.08
C GLN A 99 -71.54 29.75 1.59
N THR A 100 -71.91 29.60 0.32
CA THR A 100 -73.13 30.23 -0.26
C THR A 100 -74.44 29.57 0.18
N LEU A 101 -74.41 28.30 0.61
CA LEU A 101 -75.54 27.60 1.22
C LEU A 101 -75.64 27.82 2.74
N ALA A 102 -74.52 28.09 3.41
CA ALA A 102 -74.43 28.31 4.86
C ALA A 102 -74.97 29.69 5.28
N ASP A 103 -74.99 30.67 4.37
CA ASP A 103 -75.65 31.98 4.58
C ASP A 103 -77.20 31.87 4.68
N GLN A 104 -77.79 30.68 4.50
CA GLN A 104 -79.25 30.44 4.58
C GLN A 104 -79.73 29.58 5.76
N SER A 105 -78.86 29.20 6.70
CA SER A 105 -79.30 28.35 7.81
C SER A 105 -78.78 28.84 9.16
N GLU A 106 -79.44 29.86 9.70
CA GLU A 106 -79.48 30.06 11.13
C GLU A 106 -80.37 29.00 11.78
N GLN A 107 -79.84 28.25 12.76
CA GLN A 107 -80.48 28.14 14.08
C GLN A 107 -79.59 27.42 15.11
N PRO A 108 -79.78 27.71 16.40
CA PRO A 108 -78.76 27.61 17.44
C PRO A 108 -78.91 26.37 18.33
N SER A 109 -77.81 25.95 18.99
CA SER A 109 -77.72 25.60 20.43
C SER A 109 -76.42 24.83 20.75
N PRO A 110 -75.47 25.37 21.54
CA PRO A 110 -74.32 24.57 21.98
C PRO A 110 -74.04 24.73 23.47
N SER A 111 -74.37 23.70 24.25
CA SER A 111 -73.75 23.50 25.57
C SER A 111 -73.22 22.07 25.72
N GLY A 112 -73.96 21.07 25.20
CA GLY A 112 -73.45 19.69 25.08
C GLY A 112 -72.42 19.48 23.95
N SER A 113 -72.56 20.16 22.81
CA SER A 113 -71.65 19.99 21.67
C SER A 113 -70.26 20.59 21.93
N LEU A 114 -70.19 21.71 22.65
CA LEU A 114 -68.91 22.36 22.98
C LEU A 114 -68.06 21.47 23.90
N HIS A 115 -68.68 20.83 24.89
CA HIS A 115 -67.99 19.92 25.81
C HIS A 115 -67.54 18.63 25.13
N SER A 116 -68.36 18.10 24.20
CA SER A 116 -67.97 16.99 23.33
C SER A 116 -66.80 17.35 22.42
N ASN A 117 -66.83 18.53 21.80
CA ASN A 117 -65.77 19.01 20.93
C ASN A 117 -64.45 19.23 21.69
N LEU A 118 -64.50 19.83 22.89
CA LEU A 118 -63.34 19.99 23.77
C LEU A 118 -62.70 18.64 24.13
N ARG A 119 -63.52 17.66 24.53
CA ARG A 119 -63.02 16.31 24.83
C ARG A 119 -62.40 15.63 23.61
N GLN A 120 -62.99 15.82 22.43
CA GLN A 120 -62.48 15.26 21.18
C GLN A 120 -61.17 15.93 20.72
N ILE A 121 -61.00 17.22 21.01
CA ILE A 121 -59.74 17.95 20.81
C ILE A 121 -58.66 17.43 21.76
N GLU A 122 -59.00 17.19 23.03
CA GLU A 122 -58.09 16.61 24.02
C GLU A 122 -57.61 15.21 23.61
N GLU A 123 -58.51 14.34 23.14
CA GLU A 123 -58.14 13.01 22.62
C GLU A 123 -57.24 13.09 21.39
N LYS A 124 -57.56 13.97 20.42
CA LYS A 124 -56.70 14.18 19.24
C LYS A 124 -55.33 14.74 19.60
N MET A 125 -55.26 15.63 20.59
CA MET A 125 -54.01 16.18 21.09
C MET A 125 -53.14 15.08 21.75
N GLN A 126 -53.75 14.16 22.49
CA GLN A 126 -53.05 13.00 23.06
C GLN A 126 -52.55 12.05 21.96
N GLN A 127 -53.36 11.75 20.96
CA GLN A 127 -52.95 10.95 19.80
C GLN A 127 -51.76 11.58 19.06
N LEU A 128 -51.80 12.90 18.81
CA LEU A 128 -50.69 13.62 18.19
C LEU A 128 -49.40 13.58 19.01
N LEU A 129 -49.50 13.64 20.35
CA LEU A 129 -48.34 13.54 21.22
C LEU A 129 -47.70 12.14 21.17
N GLU A 130 -48.51 11.08 21.11
CA GLU A 130 -48.02 9.71 20.95
C GLU A 130 -47.38 9.49 19.58
N GLU A 131 -48.02 9.96 18.51
CA GLU A 131 -47.47 9.93 17.15
C GLU A 131 -46.16 10.69 17.03
N LYS A 132 -46.08 11.89 17.62
CA LYS A 132 -44.87 12.71 17.69
C LYS A 132 -43.73 11.96 18.39
N LEU A 133 -44.01 11.28 19.49
CA LEU A 133 -43.01 10.51 20.23
C LEU A 133 -42.53 9.29 19.44
N LEU A 134 -43.43 8.60 18.72
CA LEU A 134 -43.07 7.51 17.81
C LEU A 134 -42.24 7.99 16.61
N ALA A 135 -42.59 9.15 16.04
CA ALA A 135 -41.83 9.78 14.96
C ALA A 135 -40.42 10.18 15.42
N GLU A 136 -40.28 10.74 16.63
CA GLU A 136 -38.99 11.07 17.23
C GLU A 136 -38.11 9.82 17.44
N LYS A 137 -38.70 8.71 17.91
CA LYS A 137 -37.97 7.43 18.05
C LYS A 137 -37.46 6.92 16.69
N ARG A 138 -38.32 6.91 15.67
CA ARG A 138 -37.94 6.49 14.31
C ARG A 138 -36.87 7.39 13.70
N MET A 139 -36.97 8.70 13.90
CA MET A 139 -35.94 9.64 13.45
C MET A 139 -34.60 9.36 14.11
N LYS A 140 -34.58 9.10 15.42
CA LYS A 140 -33.35 8.79 16.15
C LYS A 140 -32.72 7.47 15.69
N GLU A 141 -33.51 6.42 15.51
CA GLU A 141 -33.03 5.13 14.96
C GLU A 141 -32.46 5.30 13.53
N ASN A 142 -33.11 6.13 12.71
CA ASN A 142 -32.65 6.41 11.35
C ASN A 142 -31.35 7.21 11.36
N GLU A 143 -31.21 8.20 12.24
CA GLU A 143 -29.95 8.93 12.43
C GLU A 143 -28.80 8.01 12.85
N GLU A 144 -29.04 7.09 13.78
CA GLU A 144 -28.04 6.11 14.23
C GLU A 144 -27.65 5.18 13.07
N ARG A 145 -28.62 4.71 12.29
CA ARG A 145 -28.38 3.92 11.08
C ARG A 145 -27.59 4.69 10.02
N SER A 146 -27.91 5.97 9.79
CA SER A 146 -27.16 6.82 8.86
C SER A 146 -25.71 7.03 9.31
N ARG A 147 -25.47 7.20 10.62
CA ARG A 147 -24.10 7.31 11.16
C ARG A 147 -23.29 6.04 10.92
N ALA A 148 -23.86 4.86 11.20
CA ALA A 148 -23.16 3.60 10.95
C ALA A 148 -22.80 3.42 9.47
N LEU A 149 -23.72 3.77 8.55
CA LEU A 149 -23.45 3.72 7.10
C LEU A 149 -22.38 4.72 6.66
N GLU A 150 -22.34 5.90 7.27
CA GLU A 150 -21.31 6.92 7.00
C GLU A 150 -19.92 6.41 7.41
N GLU A 151 -19.81 5.81 8.60
CA GLU A 151 -18.58 5.20 9.11
C GLU A 151 -18.09 4.06 8.20
N GLU A 152 -19.00 3.19 7.75
CA GLU A 152 -18.68 2.14 6.77
C GLU A 152 -18.18 2.73 5.45
N ARG A 153 -18.83 3.78 4.94
CA ARG A 153 -18.41 4.47 3.71
C ARG A 153 -17.01 5.06 3.86
N GLU A 154 -16.73 5.72 4.97
CA GLU A 154 -15.40 6.29 5.26
C GLU A 154 -14.33 5.20 5.37
N PHE A 155 -14.66 4.08 6.03
CA PHE A 155 -13.78 2.92 6.12
C PHE A 155 -13.41 2.40 4.73
N TYR A 156 -14.40 2.11 3.87
CA TYR A 156 -14.15 1.61 2.52
C TYR A 156 -13.43 2.65 1.64
N SER A 157 -13.74 3.94 1.82
CA SER A 157 -13.05 5.03 1.11
C SER A 157 -11.56 5.07 1.48
N SER A 158 -11.23 5.00 2.78
CA SER A 158 -9.85 4.98 3.24
C SER A 158 -9.08 3.75 2.75
N GLN A 159 -9.72 2.57 2.77
CA GLN A 159 -9.13 1.33 2.27
C GLN A 159 -8.89 1.40 0.76
N SER A 160 -9.86 1.90 -0.01
CA SER A 160 -9.70 2.10 -1.46
C SER A 160 -8.56 3.05 -1.77
N GLN A 161 -8.41 4.14 -1.01
CA GLN A 161 -7.32 5.10 -1.19
C GLN A 161 -5.95 4.48 -0.84
N ALA A 162 -5.87 3.69 0.23
CA ALA A 162 -4.64 2.98 0.60
C ALA A 162 -4.22 1.98 -0.49
N LEU A 163 -5.17 1.21 -1.04
CA LEU A 163 -4.92 0.30 -2.16
C LEU A 163 -4.49 1.06 -3.42
N GLN A 164 -5.11 2.20 -3.72
CA GLN A 164 -4.73 3.04 -4.85
C GLN A 164 -3.29 3.57 -4.72
N ASN A 165 -2.90 4.03 -3.52
CA ASN A 165 -1.54 4.50 -3.26
C ASN A 165 -0.54 3.35 -3.42
N SER A 166 -0.84 2.17 -2.87
CA SER A 166 0.00 0.98 -3.00
C SER A 166 0.17 0.56 -4.48
N LEU A 167 -0.91 0.60 -5.28
CA LEU A 167 -0.83 0.35 -6.73
C LEU A 167 0.06 1.37 -7.45
N GLN A 168 -0.02 2.65 -7.06
CA GLN A 168 0.83 3.70 -7.64
C GLN A 168 2.31 3.48 -7.29
N GLU A 169 2.62 3.14 -6.04
CA GLU A 169 3.98 2.83 -5.57
C GLU A 169 4.54 1.62 -6.32
N LEU A 170 3.80 0.51 -6.38
CA LEU A 170 4.22 -0.70 -7.09
C LEU A 170 4.42 -0.44 -8.58
N THR A 171 3.59 0.41 -9.19
CA THR A 171 3.75 0.82 -10.59
C THR A 171 5.03 1.63 -10.79
N ALA A 172 5.35 2.54 -9.88
CA ALA A 172 6.58 3.33 -9.94
C ALA A 172 7.82 2.44 -9.76
N GLU A 173 7.79 1.51 -8.81
CA GLU A 173 8.85 0.52 -8.57
C GLU A 173 9.07 -0.37 -9.80
N LYS A 174 7.98 -0.91 -10.38
CA LYS A 174 8.05 -1.69 -11.63
C LYS A 174 8.73 -0.89 -12.74
N GLN A 175 8.30 0.34 -12.99
CA GLN A 175 8.90 1.16 -14.05
C GLN A 175 10.37 1.46 -13.77
N GLN A 176 10.75 1.63 -12.51
CA GLN A 176 12.14 1.83 -12.12
C GLN A 176 12.99 0.58 -12.38
N ALA A 177 12.51 -0.59 -11.95
CA ALA A 177 13.17 -1.87 -12.20
C ALA A 177 13.30 -2.16 -13.71
N GLU A 178 12.30 -1.84 -14.52
CA GLU A 178 12.37 -1.97 -15.98
C GLU A 178 13.45 -1.07 -16.60
N ARG A 179 13.61 0.17 -16.09
CA ARG A 179 14.68 1.08 -16.54
C ARG A 179 16.05 0.54 -16.17
N GLU A 180 16.21 0.03 -14.95
CA GLU A 180 17.46 -0.56 -14.46
C GLU A 180 17.83 -1.82 -15.25
N LEU A 181 16.87 -2.73 -15.45
CA LEU A 181 17.07 -3.93 -16.28
C LEU A 181 17.46 -3.55 -17.71
N LYS A 182 16.82 -2.54 -18.31
CA LYS A 182 17.18 -2.06 -19.65
C LYS A 182 18.60 -1.48 -19.69
N ALA A 183 19.03 -0.79 -18.64
CA ALA A 183 20.39 -0.29 -18.54
C ALA A 183 21.40 -1.45 -18.41
N GLU A 184 21.10 -2.43 -17.56
CA GLU A 184 21.92 -3.62 -17.35
C GLU A 184 22.06 -4.44 -18.64
N VAL A 185 20.96 -4.66 -19.36
CA VAL A 185 20.96 -5.36 -20.66
C VAL A 185 21.86 -4.63 -21.66
N LYS A 186 21.84 -3.30 -21.71
CA LYS A 186 22.75 -2.53 -22.59
C LYS A 186 24.21 -2.74 -22.22
N VAL A 187 24.55 -2.68 -20.93
CA VAL A 187 25.91 -2.94 -20.44
C VAL A 187 26.34 -4.35 -20.79
N ARG A 188 25.49 -5.35 -20.57
CA ARG A 188 25.75 -6.75 -20.95
C ARG A 188 25.98 -6.91 -22.45
N MET A 189 25.14 -6.30 -23.29
CA MET A 189 25.31 -6.34 -24.76
C MET A 189 26.66 -5.73 -25.19
N ASP A 190 27.08 -4.63 -24.56
CA ASP A 190 28.36 -4.00 -24.85
C ASP A 190 29.55 -4.85 -24.36
N LEU A 191 29.43 -5.50 -23.20
CA LEU A 191 30.43 -6.45 -22.72
C LEU A 191 30.56 -7.67 -23.65
N GLU A 192 29.43 -8.25 -24.10
CA GLU A 192 29.41 -9.36 -25.07
C GLU A 192 30.00 -8.97 -26.42
N ARG A 193 29.80 -7.72 -26.86
CA ARG A 193 30.44 -7.20 -28.07
C ARG A 193 31.96 -7.15 -27.91
N ARG A 194 32.44 -6.59 -26.81
CA ARG A 194 33.86 -6.46 -26.53
C ARG A 194 34.56 -7.80 -26.34
N LEU A 195 33.88 -8.77 -25.71
CA LEU A 195 34.36 -10.14 -25.61
C LEU A 195 34.55 -10.76 -27.01
N ARG A 196 33.55 -10.61 -27.90
CA ARG A 196 33.66 -11.08 -29.29
C ARG A 196 34.80 -10.42 -30.06
N GLU A 197 35.02 -9.12 -29.88
CA GLU A 197 36.16 -8.41 -30.48
C GLU A 197 37.51 -8.96 -29.98
N ALA A 198 37.63 -9.21 -28.68
CA ALA A 198 38.82 -9.81 -28.08
C ALA A 198 39.05 -11.25 -28.59
N GLU A 199 38.01 -12.08 -28.66
CA GLU A 199 38.08 -13.42 -29.25
C GLU A 199 38.52 -13.37 -30.72
N GLY A 200 38.01 -12.40 -31.48
CA GLY A 200 38.41 -12.16 -32.86
C GLY A 200 39.89 -11.80 -32.99
N ALA A 201 40.38 -10.88 -32.15
CA ALA A 201 41.80 -10.50 -32.09
C ALA A 201 42.69 -11.70 -31.72
N LEU A 202 42.23 -12.55 -30.80
CA LEU A 202 42.96 -13.75 -30.39
C LEU A 202 43.06 -14.79 -31.52
N ARG A 203 41.96 -15.04 -32.23
CA ARG A 203 41.95 -15.92 -33.42
C ARG A 203 42.82 -15.36 -34.55
N SER A 204 42.78 -14.04 -34.77
CA SER A 204 43.64 -13.35 -35.75
C SER A 204 45.12 -13.52 -35.42
N LEU A 205 45.48 -13.34 -34.14
CA LEU A 205 46.84 -13.52 -33.66
C LEU A 205 47.32 -14.97 -33.81
N GLU A 206 46.48 -15.96 -33.48
CA GLU A 206 46.78 -17.38 -33.68
C GLU A 206 47.06 -17.70 -35.15
N GLN A 207 46.22 -17.22 -36.07
CA GLN A 207 46.42 -17.39 -37.51
C GLN A 207 47.70 -16.70 -38.01
N GLY A 208 48.00 -15.51 -37.50
CA GLY A 208 49.22 -14.76 -37.81
C GLY A 208 50.48 -15.51 -37.36
N LEU A 209 50.46 -16.09 -36.16
CA LEU A 209 51.56 -16.88 -35.60
C LEU A 209 51.76 -18.21 -36.35
N ASN A 210 50.67 -18.86 -36.77
CA ASN A 210 50.71 -20.10 -37.55
C ASN A 210 51.09 -19.88 -39.03
N SER A 211 51.17 -18.63 -39.49
CA SER A 211 51.52 -18.31 -40.87
C SER A 211 53.02 -18.49 -41.13
N LYS A 212 53.36 -19.29 -42.15
CA LYS A 212 54.75 -19.51 -42.59
C LYS A 212 55.38 -18.30 -43.28
N VAL A 213 54.57 -17.32 -43.71
CA VAL A 213 55.02 -16.12 -44.44
C VAL A 213 54.80 -14.88 -43.57
N ARG A 214 55.89 -14.29 -43.10
CA ARG A 214 55.89 -13.03 -42.36
C ARG A 214 56.07 -11.84 -43.29
N ASN A 215 55.14 -10.89 -43.19
CA ASN A 215 55.25 -9.58 -43.80
C ASN A 215 55.07 -8.51 -42.71
N LYS A 216 55.56 -7.29 -42.99
CA LYS A 216 55.49 -6.18 -42.02
C LYS A 216 54.04 -5.86 -41.62
N GLU A 217 53.11 -5.95 -42.57
CA GLU A 217 51.69 -5.69 -42.32
C GLU A 217 51.05 -6.69 -41.33
N LYS A 218 51.37 -7.99 -41.42
CA LYS A 218 50.89 -9.00 -40.45
C LYS A 218 51.52 -8.78 -39.08
N GLU A 219 52.80 -8.41 -39.03
CA GLU A 219 53.46 -8.08 -37.76
C GLU A 219 52.81 -6.86 -37.07
N GLU A 220 52.45 -5.83 -37.84
CA GLU A 220 51.72 -4.67 -37.34
C GLU A 220 50.31 -5.03 -36.85
N ARG A 221 49.57 -5.85 -37.62
CA ARG A 221 48.25 -6.36 -37.21
C ARG A 221 48.32 -7.18 -35.93
N MET A 222 49.25 -8.12 -35.84
CA MET A 222 49.47 -8.90 -34.61
C MET A 222 49.83 -8.01 -33.41
N ARG A 223 50.63 -6.96 -33.61
CA ARG A 223 50.96 -6.00 -32.55
C ARG A 223 49.74 -5.21 -32.09
N ALA A 224 48.86 -4.83 -33.02
CA ALA A 224 47.60 -4.18 -32.71
C ALA A 224 46.66 -5.13 -31.92
N ASP A 225 46.54 -6.38 -32.35
CA ASP A 225 45.74 -7.43 -31.67
C ASP A 225 46.24 -7.69 -30.25
N VAL A 226 47.56 -7.85 -30.06
CA VAL A 226 48.18 -7.97 -28.72
C VAL A 226 47.91 -6.76 -27.85
N SER A 227 47.97 -5.54 -28.43
CA SER A 227 47.69 -4.31 -27.69
C SER A 227 46.20 -4.21 -27.29
N HIS A 228 45.29 -4.65 -28.16
CA HIS A 228 43.86 -4.70 -27.88
C HIS A 228 43.55 -5.72 -26.76
N LEU A 229 44.10 -6.93 -26.86
CA LEU A 229 43.96 -7.98 -25.84
C LEU A 229 44.51 -7.53 -24.49
N LYS A 230 45.68 -6.87 -24.47
CA LYS A 230 46.26 -6.33 -23.23
C LYS A 230 45.29 -5.36 -22.55
N ARG A 231 44.71 -4.42 -23.29
CA ARG A 231 43.74 -3.46 -22.75
C ARG A 231 42.47 -4.14 -22.25
N PHE A 232 41.99 -5.16 -22.96
CA PHE A 232 40.83 -5.96 -22.54
C PHE A 232 41.08 -6.62 -21.18
N PHE A 233 42.20 -7.32 -21.02
CA PHE A 233 42.55 -7.97 -19.75
C PHE A 233 42.83 -6.96 -18.62
N GLU A 234 43.50 -5.84 -18.89
CA GLU A 234 43.69 -4.75 -17.92
C GLU A 234 42.35 -4.20 -17.40
N GLU A 235 41.30 -4.20 -18.24
CA GLU A 235 39.96 -3.81 -17.80
C GLU A 235 39.23 -4.91 -17.02
N CYS A 236 39.34 -6.17 -17.43
CA CYS A 236 38.81 -7.30 -16.65
C CYS A 236 39.41 -7.33 -15.23
N ILE A 237 40.72 -7.12 -15.11
CA ILE A 237 41.42 -7.07 -13.82
C ILE A 237 40.87 -5.91 -12.98
N ARG A 238 40.75 -4.70 -13.54
CA ARG A 238 40.19 -3.55 -12.82
C ARG A 238 38.76 -3.80 -12.34
N ASN A 239 37.91 -4.41 -13.18
CA ASN A 239 36.53 -4.71 -12.81
C ASN A 239 36.47 -5.76 -11.69
N ALA A 240 37.28 -6.82 -11.77
CA ALA A 240 37.38 -7.84 -10.72
C ALA A 240 37.89 -7.26 -9.39
N GLU A 241 38.86 -6.33 -9.43
CA GLU A 241 39.33 -5.63 -8.23
C GLU A 241 38.24 -4.75 -7.61
N LEU A 242 37.41 -4.10 -8.43
CA LEU A 242 36.29 -3.30 -7.94
C LEU A 242 35.23 -4.20 -7.30
N GLU A 243 34.89 -5.31 -7.94
CA GLU A 243 33.95 -6.31 -7.43
C GLU A 243 34.41 -6.88 -6.08
N ALA A 244 35.69 -7.24 -5.95
CA ALA A 244 36.28 -7.69 -4.69
C ALA A 244 36.20 -6.61 -3.58
N LYS A 245 36.21 -5.32 -3.94
CA LYS A 245 36.07 -4.20 -3.00
C LYS A 245 34.61 -3.86 -2.67
N MET A 246 33.63 -4.40 -3.39
CA MET A 246 32.20 -4.07 -3.20
C MET A 246 31.70 -4.27 -1.76
N PRO A 247 32.02 -5.38 -1.05
CA PRO A 247 31.57 -5.57 0.33
C PRO A 247 32.07 -4.47 1.28
N VAL A 248 33.30 -3.99 1.08
CA VAL A 248 33.90 -2.93 1.89
C VAL A 248 33.27 -1.57 1.56
N ILE A 249 33.04 -1.30 0.27
CA ILE A 249 32.37 -0.07 -0.19
C ILE A 249 30.95 0.00 0.38
N MET A 250 30.19 -1.10 0.34
CA MET A 250 28.85 -1.20 0.91
C MET A 250 28.86 -1.04 2.44
N LYS A 251 29.81 -1.65 3.14
CA LYS A 251 29.95 -1.47 4.60
C LYS A 251 30.25 -0.01 4.96
N ASN A 252 31.08 0.66 4.17
CA ASN A 252 31.43 2.06 4.38
C ASN A 252 30.25 3.01 4.09
N SER A 253 29.44 2.75 3.06
CA SER A 253 28.25 3.57 2.78
C SER A 253 27.24 3.51 3.93
N VAL A 254 26.99 2.31 4.47
CA VAL A 254 26.16 2.12 5.67
C VAL A 254 26.73 2.86 6.87
N TYR A 255 28.04 2.79 7.09
CA TYR A 255 28.71 3.52 8.17
C TYR A 255 28.55 5.04 8.02
N ILE A 256 28.70 5.59 6.81
CA ILE A 256 28.52 7.02 6.53
C ILE A 256 27.08 7.45 6.83
N HIS A 257 26.09 6.69 6.37
CA HIS A 257 24.68 6.97 6.68
C HIS A 257 24.42 6.92 8.19
N LYS A 258 24.91 5.88 8.88
CA LYS A 258 24.77 5.75 10.34
C LYS A 258 25.45 6.91 11.08
N ALA A 259 26.62 7.35 10.63
CA ALA A 259 27.32 8.50 11.17
C ALA A 259 26.57 9.81 10.90
N ALA A 260 26.00 9.99 9.70
CA ALA A 260 25.20 11.16 9.34
C ALA A 260 23.91 11.23 10.18
N THR A 261 23.19 10.11 10.35
CA THR A 261 22.03 10.04 11.24
C THR A 261 22.39 10.41 12.68
N ARG A 262 23.52 9.90 13.20
CA ARG A 262 24.04 10.26 14.54
C ARG A 262 24.34 11.75 14.63
N ARG A 263 24.98 12.34 13.62
CA ARG A 263 25.25 13.80 13.55
C ARG A 263 23.95 14.60 13.52
N ILE A 264 22.96 14.24 12.70
CA ILE A 264 21.66 14.92 12.63
C ILE A 264 20.94 14.85 13.99
N LYS A 265 20.90 13.67 14.62
CA LYS A 265 20.34 13.52 15.97
C LYS A 265 21.09 14.40 16.97
N SER A 266 22.42 14.36 16.97
CA SER A 266 23.26 15.20 17.84
C SER A 266 23.00 16.70 17.62
N CYS A 267 22.89 17.17 16.37
CA CYS A 267 22.55 18.56 16.05
C CYS A 267 21.14 18.93 16.53
N ARG A 268 20.17 18.00 16.46
CA ARG A 268 18.82 18.21 17.04
C ARG A 268 18.87 18.31 18.56
N PHE A 269 19.67 17.48 19.24
CA PHE A 269 19.88 17.56 20.68
C PHE A 269 20.57 18.87 21.09
N HIS A 270 21.59 19.31 20.35
CA HIS A 270 22.26 20.59 20.60
C HIS A 270 21.34 21.78 20.32
N ARG A 271 20.48 21.72 19.28
CA ARG A 271 19.47 22.75 18.99
C ARG A 271 18.35 22.79 20.04
N ARG A 272 17.91 21.63 20.55
CA ARG A 272 16.96 21.58 21.68
C ARG A 272 17.60 22.16 22.93
N ARG A 273 18.80 21.72 23.30
CA ARG A 273 19.50 22.19 24.50
C ARG A 273 19.85 23.68 24.43
N SER A 274 20.25 24.19 23.27
CA SER A 274 20.41 25.63 23.09
C SER A 274 19.07 26.35 23.20
N SER A 275 18.00 25.89 22.54
CA SER A 275 16.64 26.44 22.69
C SER A 275 16.16 26.45 24.14
N THR A 276 16.48 25.44 24.94
CA THR A 276 16.17 25.42 26.38
C THR A 276 17.03 26.44 27.14
N SER A 277 18.31 26.60 26.80
CA SER A 277 19.16 27.65 27.40
C SER A 277 18.75 29.08 27.03
N TRP A 278 18.14 29.30 25.87
CA TRP A 278 17.53 30.59 25.50
C TRP A 278 16.23 30.84 26.31
N ASN A 279 15.46 29.80 26.60
CA ASN A 279 14.25 29.90 27.44
C ASN A 279 14.59 30.09 28.93
N ASP A 280 15.69 29.54 29.43
CA ASP A 280 16.15 29.74 30.81
C ASP A 280 16.58 31.19 31.08
N ARG A 281 17.11 31.90 30.06
CA ARG A 281 17.37 33.34 30.15
C ARG A 281 16.12 34.20 30.14
N ARG A 282 14.96 33.65 29.77
CA ARG A 282 13.67 34.37 29.72
C ARG A 282 12.77 34.10 30.93
N ALA A 283 13.03 33.02 31.68
CA ALA A 283 12.28 32.63 32.88
C ALA A 283 12.93 33.05 34.21
N GLY A 284 14.14 33.63 34.18
CA GLY A 284 14.82 34.19 35.35
C GLY A 284 14.91 35.72 35.30
N GLY A 285 13.78 36.41 35.35
CA GLY A 285 13.71 37.87 35.49
C GLY A 285 13.24 38.26 36.89
N GLY A 286 14.17 38.60 37.78
CA GLY A 286 13.88 39.06 39.14
C GLY A 286 15.09 39.60 39.91
N SER A 287 15.55 40.79 39.52
CA SER A 287 16.34 41.79 40.28
C SER A 287 17.65 41.42 41.00
N ALA A 288 18.76 41.94 40.45
CA ALA A 288 19.69 42.76 41.23
C ALA A 288 20.36 43.81 40.33
N VAL A 289 20.36 45.04 40.82
CA VAL A 289 20.85 46.28 40.22
C VAL A 289 22.35 46.46 40.54
N GLN A 290 23.18 46.79 39.54
CA GLN A 290 24.14 47.94 39.45
C GLN A 290 25.39 47.66 38.56
N ASN A 291 25.58 48.61 37.62
CA ASN A 291 26.81 49.22 37.11
C ASN A 291 27.95 48.41 36.43
N GLY A 292 28.38 48.90 35.25
CA GLY A 292 29.78 48.80 34.80
C GLY A 292 30.01 48.42 33.34
N GLU A 293 29.99 49.43 32.45
CA GLU A 293 30.91 49.67 31.31
C GLU A 293 31.40 48.57 30.33
N GLN A 294 31.18 48.91 29.04
CA GLN A 294 32.10 48.82 27.87
C GLN A 294 32.41 47.47 27.18
N GLY A 295 32.29 47.46 25.84
CA GLY A 295 33.19 46.72 24.93
C GLY A 295 32.56 45.66 24.01
N ARG A 296 32.58 45.92 22.70
CA ARG A 296 32.27 44.97 21.60
C ARG A 296 33.59 44.33 21.06
N PRO A 297 33.57 43.39 20.08
CA PRO A 297 34.02 42.00 20.27
C PRO A 297 35.19 41.57 19.35
N VAL A 298 35.97 40.53 19.68
CA VAL A 298 36.79 39.77 18.71
C VAL A 298 37.12 38.37 19.26
N GLY A 299 37.18 37.34 18.40
CA GLY A 299 38.20 36.29 18.55
C GLY A 299 37.71 34.85 18.58
N ALA A 300 37.97 34.15 17.47
CA ALA A 300 37.83 32.71 17.29
C ALA A 300 38.72 31.88 18.22
N ALA A 301 38.28 30.68 18.59
CA ALA A 301 39.16 29.53 18.82
C ALA A 301 38.37 28.21 18.83
N ARG A 302 38.69 27.31 17.89
CA ARG A 302 38.57 25.85 18.03
C ARG A 302 39.76 25.33 18.85
N PRO A 303 39.63 24.22 19.58
CA PRO A 303 40.18 22.92 19.13
C PRO A 303 39.20 21.75 19.43
N LEU A 304 39.08 20.67 18.67
CA LEU A 304 39.98 19.58 18.28
C LEU A 304 40.34 18.59 19.42
N VAL A 305 39.60 17.47 19.41
CA VAL A 305 40.03 16.05 19.61
C VAL A 305 40.18 15.50 21.05
N GLU A 306 40.09 14.16 21.07
CA GLU A 306 40.15 13.18 22.16
C GLU A 306 38.85 13.01 22.96
N GLY A 307 38.27 11.82 23.11
CA GLY A 307 38.89 10.49 23.15
C GLY A 307 38.48 9.89 24.49
N GLY A 308 37.29 9.29 24.56
CA GLY A 308 36.75 8.77 25.82
C GLY A 308 35.71 7.67 25.56
N HIS A 309 36.15 6.42 25.72
CA HIS A 309 35.25 5.28 25.88
C HIS A 309 34.42 5.42 27.16
N PRO A 310 33.14 5.01 27.11
CA PRO A 310 32.57 4.28 28.24
C PRO A 310 31.87 3.01 27.77
N GLN A 311 32.30 1.86 28.31
CA GLN A 311 31.38 0.82 28.77
C GLN A 311 30.78 1.31 30.11
N PRO A 312 29.53 0.99 30.53
CA PRO A 312 28.92 -0.35 30.49
C PRO A 312 27.37 -0.39 30.32
N GLY A 313 26.77 -1.59 30.36
CA GLY A 313 25.40 -1.81 30.86
C GLY A 313 24.42 -2.53 29.90
N PRO A 314 23.71 -3.58 30.35
CA PRO A 314 22.79 -4.33 29.51
C PRO A 314 21.40 -3.67 29.42
N ALA A 315 20.68 -4.05 28.36
CA ALA A 315 19.25 -3.86 28.12
C ALA A 315 18.76 -2.45 27.70
N SER A 316 18.58 -2.29 26.39
CA SER A 316 17.30 -1.89 25.78
C SER A 316 17.44 -1.98 24.26
N ALA A 317 16.84 -3.02 23.69
CA ALA A 317 16.84 -3.29 22.25
C ALA A 317 16.00 -2.24 21.52
N VAL A 318 16.64 -1.40 20.70
CA VAL A 318 15.94 -0.49 19.78
C VAL A 318 16.36 -0.83 18.35
N LYS A 319 15.36 -1.32 17.62
CA LYS A 319 15.37 -2.01 16.33
C LYS A 319 15.91 -1.16 15.15
N PRO A 320 16.60 -1.78 14.17
CA PRO A 320 17.01 -1.14 12.92
C PRO A 320 15.83 -0.89 11.96
N SER A 321 16.04 0.03 11.02
CA SER A 321 15.05 0.59 10.08
C SER A 321 14.24 -0.45 9.30
N GLN A 322 12.98 -0.08 9.07
CA GLN A 322 11.81 -0.91 8.83
C GLN A 322 11.64 -1.55 7.44
N SER A 323 12.60 -1.51 6.52
CA SER A 323 12.35 -2.03 5.16
C SER A 323 12.64 -3.53 4.97
N PHE A 324 13.50 -4.13 5.81
CA PHE A 324 13.76 -5.58 5.77
C PHE A 324 13.01 -6.34 6.87
N MET A 325 12.62 -5.66 7.95
CA MET A 325 11.88 -6.27 9.07
C MET A 325 10.36 -6.26 8.88
N THR A 326 9.79 -5.43 8.00
CA THR A 326 8.34 -5.44 7.70
C THR A 326 7.92 -6.74 7.05
N SER A 327 8.68 -7.27 6.09
CA SER A 327 8.36 -8.57 5.48
C SER A 327 8.31 -9.72 6.50
N GLN A 328 9.23 -9.75 7.47
CA GLN A 328 9.26 -10.80 8.50
C GLN A 328 8.24 -10.56 9.63
N LEU A 329 7.94 -9.31 9.98
CA LEU A 329 6.87 -8.98 10.94
C LEU A 329 5.47 -9.15 10.34
N GLU A 330 5.27 -8.83 9.07
CA GLU A 330 4.02 -9.04 8.33
C GLU A 330 3.78 -10.53 8.11
N ALA A 331 4.82 -11.31 7.78
CA ALA A 331 4.73 -12.76 7.73
C ALA A 331 4.34 -13.36 9.09
N ASN A 332 4.98 -12.92 10.19
CA ASN A 332 4.64 -13.37 11.53
C ASN A 332 3.23 -12.94 11.97
N ASN A 333 2.82 -11.71 11.66
CA ASN A 333 1.48 -11.20 11.96
C ASN A 333 0.39 -11.89 11.13
N MET A 334 0.70 -12.27 9.89
CA MET A 334 -0.17 -13.05 9.02
C MET A 334 -0.30 -14.50 9.50
N GLU A 335 0.78 -15.09 10.03
CA GLU A 335 0.77 -16.41 10.65
C GLU A 335 -0.05 -16.41 11.95
N GLU A 336 0.11 -15.38 12.79
CA GLU A 336 -0.71 -15.17 14.00
C GLU A 336 -2.19 -14.97 13.66
N LEU A 337 -2.50 -14.20 12.62
CA LEU A 337 -3.88 -14.01 12.15
C LEU A 337 -4.48 -15.31 11.61
N LYS A 338 -3.70 -16.13 10.89
CA LYS A 338 -4.12 -17.47 10.44
C LYS A 338 -4.37 -18.41 11.61
N GLU A 339 -3.54 -18.39 12.65
CA GLU A 339 -3.74 -19.20 13.86
C GLU A 339 -4.94 -18.73 14.70
N VAL A 340 -5.18 -17.42 14.80
CA VAL A 340 -6.38 -16.87 15.43
C VAL A 340 -7.63 -17.26 14.64
N ALA A 341 -7.61 -17.16 13.31
CA ALA A 341 -8.70 -17.61 12.45
C ALA A 341 -8.98 -19.11 12.60
N LYS A 342 -7.95 -19.95 12.68
CA LYS A 342 -8.09 -21.39 12.95
C LYS A 342 -8.67 -21.66 14.35
N ARG A 343 -8.25 -20.91 15.37
CA ARG A 343 -8.78 -21.04 16.74
C ARG A 343 -10.25 -20.62 16.82
N LEU A 344 -10.62 -19.49 16.21
CA LEU A 344 -12.00 -19.03 16.12
C LEU A 344 -12.88 -20.01 15.32
N SER A 345 -12.34 -20.58 14.23
CA SER A 345 -13.05 -21.60 13.44
C SER A 345 -13.25 -22.92 14.20
N ARG A 346 -12.41 -23.22 15.20
CA ARG A 346 -12.56 -24.38 16.09
C ARG A 346 -13.42 -24.08 17.31
N ASP A 347 -13.64 -22.82 17.64
CA ASP A 347 -14.51 -22.42 18.75
C ASP A 347 -15.97 -22.73 18.41
N GLN A 348 -16.60 -23.56 19.24
CA GLN A 348 -17.99 -23.98 19.07
C GLN A 348 -18.96 -22.83 19.31
N ARG A 349 -18.70 -21.98 20.31
CA ARG A 349 -19.57 -20.86 20.67
C ARG A 349 -19.53 -19.77 19.61
N PHE A 350 -18.35 -19.54 19.04
CA PHE A 350 -18.19 -18.64 17.89
C PHE A 350 -18.97 -19.14 16.68
N ARG A 351 -18.85 -20.44 16.35
CA ARG A 351 -19.62 -21.06 15.25
C ARG A 351 -21.12 -20.94 15.47
N GLU A 352 -21.61 -21.27 16.66
CA GLU A 352 -23.03 -21.14 17.02
C GLU A 352 -23.51 -19.69 16.91
N SER A 353 -22.70 -18.71 17.32
CA SER A 353 -23.02 -17.28 17.19
C SER A 353 -23.10 -16.85 15.73
N ILE A 354 -22.17 -17.28 14.88
CA ILE A 354 -22.19 -16.97 13.44
C ILE A 354 -23.39 -17.64 12.77
N TYR A 355 -23.69 -18.90 13.10
CA TYR A 355 -24.91 -19.57 12.61
C TYR A 355 -26.18 -18.86 13.04
N HIS A 356 -26.25 -18.36 14.27
CA HIS A 356 -27.40 -17.62 14.76
C HIS A 356 -27.56 -16.27 14.05
N ILE A 357 -26.46 -15.56 13.79
CA ILE A 357 -26.47 -14.32 12.99
C ILE A 357 -26.90 -14.60 11.55
N MET A 358 -26.37 -15.66 10.92
CA MET A 358 -26.76 -16.06 9.56
C MET A 358 -28.23 -16.51 9.47
N ALA A 359 -28.76 -17.15 10.51
CA ALA A 359 -30.15 -17.61 10.56
C ALA A 359 -31.16 -16.50 10.88
N THR A 360 -30.70 -15.39 11.47
CA THR A 360 -31.56 -14.25 11.87
C THR A 360 -31.51 -13.08 10.89
N GLN A 361 -30.62 -13.11 9.88
CA GLN A 361 -30.66 -12.14 8.78
C GLN A 361 -31.92 -12.34 7.92
N PRO A 362 -32.72 -11.28 7.68
CA PRO A 362 -33.86 -11.35 6.77
C PRO A 362 -33.34 -11.35 5.32
N GLY A 363 -33.21 -12.55 4.75
CA GLY A 363 -32.81 -12.73 3.33
C GLY A 363 -32.12 -14.04 2.95
N ALA A 364 -31.82 -14.95 3.89
CA ALA A 364 -31.21 -16.24 3.53
C ALA A 364 -32.26 -17.25 3.02
N PRO A 365 -31.98 -18.00 1.93
CA PRO A 365 -32.89 -19.01 1.40
C PRO A 365 -33.08 -20.13 2.42
N SER A 366 -34.34 -20.39 2.76
CA SER A 366 -34.77 -21.46 3.65
C SER A 366 -34.33 -22.82 3.11
N ALA A 367 -33.19 -23.34 3.59
CA ALA A 367 -32.82 -24.74 3.44
C ALA A 367 -33.65 -25.59 4.41
N LEU A 368 -34.90 -25.87 4.02
CA LEU A 368 -35.68 -26.93 4.66
C LEU A 368 -35.12 -28.30 4.25
N PRO A 369 -34.94 -29.25 5.18
CA PRO A 369 -34.58 -30.61 4.83
C PRO A 369 -35.83 -31.29 4.25
N ARG A 370 -35.78 -31.63 2.96
CA ARG A 370 -36.79 -32.51 2.36
C ARG A 370 -36.56 -33.92 2.92
N GLY A 371 -37.35 -34.27 3.93
CA GLY A 371 -37.44 -35.62 4.48
C GLY A 371 -37.80 -36.64 3.40
N GLY A 372 -37.25 -37.84 3.57
CA GLY A 372 -37.43 -38.95 2.65
C GLY A 372 -38.87 -39.45 2.54
N LYS A 373 -39.15 -40.06 1.39
CA LYS A 373 -39.52 -41.48 1.29
C LYS A 373 -38.79 -42.07 0.09
#